data_AF-A0A1Q7P4Y2-F1
#
_entry.id   AF-A0A1Q7P4Y2-F1
#
_cell.length_a   1.000
_cell.length_b   1.000
_cell.length_c   1.000
_cell.angle_alpha   90.00
_cell.angle_beta   90.00
_cell.angle_gamma   90.00
#
_symmetry.space_group_name_H-M   'P 1'
#
loop_
_entity.id
_entity.type
_entity.pdbx_description
1 polymer ?
#
loop_
_entity_poly.entity_id
_entity_poly.type
_entity_poly.pdbx_seq_one_letter_code
_entity_poly.pdbx_strand_id
1 'polypeptide(L)'
;MREYFGSLSKGQVWLFAPQLALLALTFLRYLSILYTAPIIVALASIWGWLDYTKKTHRTALELLSQFEVLLEDFGRLNFEQSGEAEDKRIVGLLDIVPPESNALRPEIASAKIPGIKDLFLVFQFWYFSMRDKVRIMMRKAGVILDYDLVELANDFVEFYNGYLDKIAEGTLRLVSKEELVRSPRAREIFKSFTANLSELRGRGNAFLKKLRGYGYSISGMDVRPFDIDPWADSSNESPPARN
;
A
#
# COMPACT_ATOMS: atom_id res chain seq x y z
N MET A 1 -6.59 -13.03 23.62
CA MET A 1 -6.97 -11.59 23.66
C MET A 1 -7.51 -11.18 25.03
N ARG A 2 -8.65 -11.70 25.53
CA ARG A 2 -9.22 -11.31 26.85
C ARG A 2 -8.30 -11.56 28.07
N GLU A 3 -7.56 -12.66 28.08
CA GLU A 3 -6.66 -12.99 29.20
C GLU A 3 -5.41 -12.08 29.27
N TYR A 4 -4.93 -11.59 28.12
CA TYR A 4 -3.85 -10.59 28.07
C TYR A 4 -4.32 -9.22 28.59
N PHE A 5 -5.54 -8.79 28.24
CA PHE A 5 -6.11 -7.55 28.79
C PHE A 5 -6.37 -7.63 30.30
N GLY A 6 -6.76 -8.80 30.81
CA GLY A 6 -6.97 -9.05 32.25
C GLY A 6 -5.68 -9.04 33.07
N SER A 7 -4.56 -9.57 32.56
CA SER A 7 -3.25 -9.50 33.24
C SER A 7 -2.66 -8.09 33.22
N LEU A 8 -2.95 -7.30 32.19
CA LEU A 8 -2.43 -5.94 32.00
C LEU A 8 -3.08 -4.89 32.92
N SER A 9 -4.39 -4.99 33.18
CA SER A 9 -5.05 -4.11 34.16
C SER A 9 -4.50 -4.29 35.59
N LYS A 10 -4.16 -5.54 35.95
CA LYS A 10 -3.46 -5.85 37.21
C LYS A 10 -2.05 -5.26 37.23
N GLY A 11 -1.31 -5.33 36.12
CA GLY A 11 0.02 -4.73 36.01
C GLY A 11 0.03 -3.20 36.17
N GLN A 12 -0.99 -2.50 35.68
CA GLN A 12 -1.12 -1.04 35.86
C GLN A 12 -1.36 -0.66 37.32
N VAL A 13 -2.24 -1.38 38.05
CA VAL A 13 -2.50 -1.12 39.48
C VAL A 13 -1.24 -1.36 40.33
N TRP A 14 -0.44 -2.40 40.00
CA TRP A 14 0.80 -2.70 40.70
C TRP A 14 1.93 -1.69 40.44
N LEU A 15 1.92 -0.96 39.32
CA LEU A 15 2.93 0.07 39.02
C LEU A 15 2.59 1.47 39.60
N PHE A 16 1.31 1.80 39.77
CA PHE A 16 0.87 3.08 40.36
C PHE A 16 0.82 3.05 41.90
N ALA A 17 0.55 1.88 42.49
CA ALA A 17 0.50 1.72 43.95
C ALA A 17 1.79 2.17 44.66
N PRO A 18 3.01 1.86 44.17
CA PRO A 18 4.26 2.32 44.79
C PRO A 18 4.43 3.83 44.72
N GLN A 19 4.06 4.49 43.62
CA GLN A 19 4.20 5.94 43.46
C GLN A 19 3.27 6.70 44.41
N LEU A 20 2.01 6.28 44.52
CA LEU A 20 1.03 6.88 45.43
C LEU A 20 1.36 6.59 46.89
N ALA A 21 1.84 5.37 47.20
CA ALA A 21 2.28 5.01 48.55
C ALA A 21 3.54 5.79 48.98
N LEU A 22 4.54 5.94 48.09
CA LEU A 22 5.74 6.73 48.36
C LEU A 22 5.39 8.21 48.55
N LEU A 23 4.53 8.78 47.70
CA LEU A 23 4.02 10.15 47.87
C LEU A 23 3.31 10.33 49.22
N ALA A 24 2.41 9.41 49.59
CA ALA A 24 1.71 9.43 50.87
C ALA A 24 2.66 9.33 52.07
N LEU A 25 3.65 8.42 52.03
CA LEU A 25 4.65 8.26 53.09
C LEU A 25 5.59 9.46 53.21
N THR A 26 5.88 10.14 52.09
CA THR A 26 6.65 11.38 52.10
C THR A 26 5.84 12.53 52.69
N PHE A 27 4.55 12.64 52.35
CA PHE A 27 3.64 13.67 52.85
C PHE A 27 3.35 13.50 54.36
N LEU A 28 3.25 12.26 54.82
CA LEU A 28 3.12 11.88 56.23
C LEU A 28 4.46 11.93 57.00
N ARG A 29 5.55 12.43 56.39
CA ARG A 29 6.90 12.58 56.96
C ARG A 29 7.58 11.28 57.45
N TYR A 30 7.09 10.12 57.04
CA TYR A 30 7.74 8.83 57.37
C TYR A 30 9.02 8.60 56.56
N LEU A 31 9.13 9.19 55.37
CA LEU A 31 10.30 9.09 54.50
C LEU A 31 10.72 10.48 53.99
N SER A 32 12.03 10.71 53.91
CA SER A 32 12.56 11.96 53.36
C SER A 32 12.41 12.03 51.85
N ILE A 33 12.05 13.21 51.35
CA ILE A 33 11.85 13.49 49.92
C ILE A 33 13.10 13.24 49.08
N LEU A 34 14.28 13.34 49.71
CA LEU A 34 15.57 13.06 49.07
C LEU A 34 15.72 11.59 48.65
N TYR A 35 15.05 10.66 49.34
CA TYR A 35 15.07 9.23 49.00
C TYR A 35 13.90 8.81 48.11
N THR A 36 12.74 9.47 48.23
CA THR A 36 11.54 9.08 47.47
C THR A 36 11.47 9.73 46.09
N ALA A 37 11.99 10.96 45.92
CA ALA A 37 11.94 11.66 44.64
C ALA A 37 12.68 10.94 43.48
N PRO A 38 13.91 10.41 43.65
CA PRO A 38 14.58 9.68 42.57
C PRO A 38 13.84 8.41 42.13
N ILE A 39 13.21 7.71 43.09
CA ILE A 39 12.44 6.49 42.83
C ILE A 39 11.16 6.82 42.04
N ILE A 40 10.46 7.89 42.42
CA ILE A 40 9.27 8.37 41.71
C ILE A 40 9.63 8.77 40.27
N VAL A 41 10.74 9.51 40.08
CA VAL A 41 11.21 9.92 38.75
C VAL A 41 11.58 8.69 37.90
N ALA A 42 12.29 7.71 38.45
CA ALA A 42 12.65 6.49 37.73
C ALA A 42 11.40 5.69 37.29
N LEU A 43 10.43 5.50 38.18
CA LEU A 43 9.17 4.83 37.85
C LEU A 43 8.35 5.62 36.83
N ALA A 44 8.33 6.95 36.92
CA ALA A 44 7.65 7.81 35.94
C ALA A 44 8.32 7.73 34.55
N SER A 45 9.64 7.67 34.48
CA SER A 45 10.38 7.48 33.22
C SER A 45 10.13 6.11 32.61
N ILE A 46 10.13 5.04 33.42
CA ILE A 46 9.78 3.69 32.96
C ILE A 46 8.34 3.66 32.43
N TRP A 47 7.41 4.31 33.12
CA TRP A 47 6.03 4.42 32.66
C TRP A 47 5.92 5.23 31.37
N GLY A 48 6.54 6.41 31.32
CA GLY A 48 6.57 7.25 30.12
C GLY A 48 7.11 6.48 28.91
N TRP A 49 8.15 5.67 29.13
CA TRP A 49 8.69 4.76 28.11
C TRP A 49 7.70 3.66 27.70
N LEU A 50 7.04 3.00 28.66
CA LEU A 50 6.04 1.96 28.38
C LEU A 50 4.79 2.51 27.67
N ASP A 51 4.31 3.68 28.07
CA ASP A 51 3.17 4.34 27.42
C ASP A 51 3.54 4.86 26.03
N TYR A 52 4.75 5.41 25.88
CA TYR A 52 5.30 5.80 24.59
C TYR A 52 5.41 4.61 23.64
N THR A 53 6.09 3.54 24.05
CA THR A 53 6.25 2.30 23.26
C THR A 53 4.91 1.67 22.91
N LYS A 54 3.92 1.71 23.80
CA LYS A 54 2.57 1.23 23.52
C LYS A 54 1.85 2.07 22.45
N LYS A 55 1.95 3.40 22.53
CA LYS A 55 1.32 4.32 21.57
C LYS A 55 1.97 4.22 20.19
N THR A 56 3.29 4.19 20.12
CA THR A 56 4.02 4.01 18.85
C THR A 56 3.69 2.64 18.25
N HIS A 57 3.66 1.59 19.07
CA HIS A 57 3.31 0.25 18.61
C HIS A 57 1.89 0.15 18.04
N ARG A 58 0.89 0.76 18.70
CA ARG A 58 -0.48 0.80 18.19
C ARG A 58 -0.58 1.53 16.85
N THR A 59 0.14 2.64 16.72
CA THR A 59 0.17 3.46 15.50
C THR A 59 0.79 2.67 14.34
N ALA A 60 1.92 1.99 14.59
CA ALA A 60 2.58 1.14 13.60
C ALA A 60 1.69 0.00 13.11
N LEU A 61 0.97 -0.68 14.01
CA LEU A 61 0.03 -1.73 13.63
C LEU A 61 -1.15 -1.21 12.80
N GLU A 62 -1.69 -0.03 13.14
CA GLU A 62 -2.76 0.59 12.36
C GLU A 62 -2.28 0.93 10.93
N LEU A 63 -1.07 1.47 10.81
CA LEU A 63 -0.45 1.79 9.53
C LEU A 63 -0.19 0.52 8.69
N LEU A 64 0.33 -0.54 9.30
CA LEU A 64 0.53 -1.82 8.62
C LEU A 64 -0.78 -2.45 8.17
N SER A 65 -1.84 -2.38 8.98
CA SER A 65 -3.15 -2.86 8.59
C SER A 65 -3.72 -2.08 7.40
N GLN A 66 -3.57 -0.76 7.37
CA GLN A 66 -3.97 0.06 6.23
C GLN A 66 -3.18 -0.28 4.98
N PHE A 67 -1.88 -0.55 5.13
CA PHE A 67 -1.01 -0.97 4.03
C PHE A 67 -1.35 -2.37 3.52
N GLU A 68 -1.64 -3.32 4.41
CA GLU A 68 -2.09 -4.68 4.03
C GLU A 68 -3.34 -4.60 3.17
N VAL A 69 -4.34 -3.82 3.59
CA VAL A 69 -5.58 -3.62 2.81
C VAL A 69 -5.28 -2.99 1.44
N LEU A 70 -4.40 -1.98 1.38
CA LEU A 70 -4.01 -1.34 0.13
C LEU A 70 -3.35 -2.34 -0.84
N LEU A 71 -2.44 -3.18 -0.33
CA LEU A 71 -1.80 -4.22 -1.12
C LEU A 71 -2.81 -5.28 -1.57
N GLU A 72 -3.66 -5.77 -0.68
CA GLU A 72 -4.65 -6.79 -1.02
C GLU A 72 -5.63 -6.29 -2.07
N ASP A 73 -6.08 -5.03 -1.98
CA ASP A 73 -6.89 -4.40 -3.01
C ASP A 73 -6.12 -4.31 -4.35
N PHE A 74 -4.85 -3.91 -4.32
CA PHE A 74 -4.02 -3.90 -5.54
C PHE A 74 -3.93 -5.31 -6.17
N GLY A 75 -3.66 -6.33 -5.35
CA GLY A 75 -3.50 -7.70 -5.83
C GLY A 75 -4.79 -8.29 -6.38
N ARG A 76 -5.91 -8.07 -5.69
CA ARG A 76 -7.23 -8.48 -6.16
C ARG A 76 -7.58 -7.85 -7.50
N LEU A 77 -7.25 -6.57 -7.69
CA LEU A 77 -7.61 -5.81 -8.89
C LEU A 77 -6.71 -6.11 -10.09
N ASN A 78 -5.44 -6.46 -9.87
CA ASN A 78 -4.45 -6.59 -10.94
C ASN A 78 -3.96 -8.01 -11.20
N PHE A 79 -4.04 -8.93 -10.23
CA PHE A 79 -3.48 -10.28 -10.34
C PHE A 79 -4.51 -11.41 -10.19
N GLU A 80 -5.55 -11.22 -9.37
CA GLU A 80 -6.59 -12.23 -9.18
C GLU A 80 -7.57 -12.23 -10.37
N GLN A 81 -7.88 -13.42 -10.88
CA GLN A 81 -9.00 -13.56 -11.81
C GLN A 81 -10.29 -13.39 -11.01
N SER A 82 -11.12 -12.41 -11.39
CA SER A 82 -12.50 -12.37 -10.91
C SER A 82 -13.14 -13.74 -11.18
N GLY A 83 -13.96 -14.26 -10.27
CA GLY A 83 -14.65 -15.54 -10.46
C GLY A 83 -15.62 -15.59 -11.65
N GLU A 84 -15.78 -14.48 -12.37
CA GLU A 84 -16.37 -14.44 -13.70
C GLU A 84 -15.38 -15.03 -14.70
N ALA A 85 -15.84 -15.88 -15.62
CA ALA A 85 -15.01 -16.61 -16.59
C ALA A 85 -14.16 -15.73 -17.54
N GLU A 86 -14.15 -14.41 -17.37
CA GLU A 86 -13.40 -13.45 -18.16
C GLU A 86 -12.26 -12.81 -17.37
N ASP A 87 -11.05 -12.94 -17.92
CA ASP A 87 -9.86 -12.27 -17.43
C ASP A 87 -9.96 -10.75 -17.65
N LYS A 88 -10.18 -9.99 -16.57
CA LYS A 88 -10.27 -8.52 -16.58
C LYS A 88 -8.93 -7.81 -16.34
N ARG A 89 -7.81 -8.53 -16.34
CA ARG A 89 -6.49 -7.93 -16.12
C ARG A 89 -6.06 -7.17 -17.37
N ILE A 90 -5.30 -6.08 -17.18
CA ILE A 90 -4.84 -5.26 -18.30
C ILE A 90 -4.04 -6.07 -19.33
N VAL A 91 -3.23 -7.03 -18.87
CA VAL A 91 -2.44 -7.92 -19.73
C VAL A 91 -3.32 -8.83 -20.59
N GLY A 92 -4.56 -9.13 -20.15
CA GLY A 92 -5.55 -9.86 -20.94
C GLY A 92 -5.95 -9.12 -22.22
N LEU A 93 -5.74 -7.80 -22.31
CA LEU A 93 -5.92 -7.07 -23.57
C LEU A 93 -4.98 -7.57 -24.68
N LEU A 94 -3.80 -8.09 -24.34
CA LEU A 94 -2.85 -8.64 -25.32
C LEU A 94 -3.38 -9.92 -26.00
N ASP A 95 -4.33 -10.60 -25.37
CA ASP A 95 -4.95 -11.82 -25.91
C ASP A 95 -6.24 -11.53 -26.70
N ILE A 96 -6.84 -10.35 -26.51
CA ILE A 96 -8.15 -10.00 -27.06
C ILE A 96 -8.01 -8.97 -28.19
N VAL A 97 -7.05 -8.06 -28.09
CA VAL A 97 -6.86 -6.96 -29.05
C VAL A 97 -5.63 -7.26 -29.90
N PRO A 98 -5.75 -7.27 -31.24
CA PRO A 98 -4.59 -7.48 -32.10
C PRO A 98 -3.58 -6.35 -31.93
N PRO A 99 -2.29 -6.63 -32.16
CA PRO A 99 -1.26 -5.61 -32.04
C PRO A 99 -1.44 -4.50 -33.09
N GLU A 100 -1.02 -3.28 -32.74
CA GLU A 100 -1.14 -2.12 -33.63
C GLU A 100 -0.37 -2.33 -34.94
N SER A 101 -1.11 -2.42 -36.06
CA SER A 101 -0.59 -2.84 -37.37
C SER A 101 0.44 -1.88 -37.97
N ASN A 102 0.41 -0.60 -37.56
CA ASN A 102 1.27 0.45 -38.11
C ASN A 102 2.49 0.77 -37.24
N ALA A 103 2.53 0.35 -35.97
CA ALA A 103 3.59 0.72 -35.04
C ALA A 103 4.68 -0.35 -34.86
N LEU A 104 4.36 -1.63 -35.09
CA LEU A 104 5.26 -2.75 -34.81
C LEU A 104 5.24 -3.77 -35.95
N ARG A 105 6.41 -4.09 -36.53
CA ARG A 105 6.54 -5.26 -37.39
C ARG A 105 6.03 -6.50 -36.62
N PRO A 106 5.33 -7.45 -37.27
CA PRO A 106 4.76 -8.63 -36.60
C PRO A 106 5.78 -9.42 -35.76
N GLU A 107 7.04 -9.45 -36.22
CA GLU A 107 8.19 -10.07 -35.55
C GLU A 107 8.57 -9.39 -34.22
N ILE A 108 8.34 -8.08 -34.10
CA ILE A 108 8.63 -7.32 -32.88
C ILE A 108 7.48 -7.50 -31.88
N ALA A 109 6.23 -7.55 -32.35
CA ALA A 109 5.08 -7.84 -31.51
C ALA A 109 5.14 -9.26 -30.93
N SER A 110 5.53 -10.26 -31.73
CA SER A 110 5.67 -11.65 -31.28
C SER A 110 6.77 -11.84 -30.22
N ALA A 111 7.79 -10.98 -30.19
CA ALA A 111 8.82 -10.99 -29.15
C ALA A 111 8.44 -10.17 -27.91
N LYS A 112 7.75 -9.03 -28.08
CA LYS A 112 7.42 -8.11 -26.97
C LYS A 112 6.24 -8.59 -26.13
N ILE A 113 5.23 -9.24 -26.71
CA ILE A 113 4.06 -9.73 -25.98
C ILE A 113 4.46 -10.75 -24.88
N PRO A 114 5.27 -11.79 -25.17
CA PRO A 114 5.77 -12.69 -24.14
C PRO A 114 6.57 -11.96 -23.06
N GLY A 115 7.43 -11.00 -23.45
CA GLY A 115 8.21 -10.22 -22.49
C GLY A 115 7.38 -9.43 -21.49
N ILE A 116 6.24 -8.85 -21.90
CA ILE A 116 5.32 -8.18 -20.98
C ILE A 116 4.61 -9.18 -20.06
N LYS A 117 4.22 -10.35 -20.58
CA LYS A 117 3.62 -11.42 -19.77
C LYS A 117 4.59 -11.96 -18.72
N ASP A 118 5.86 -12.13 -19.08
CA ASP A 118 6.91 -12.54 -18.14
C ASP A 118 7.17 -11.46 -17.08
N LEU A 119 7.24 -10.19 -17.48
CA LEU A 119 7.34 -9.07 -16.55
C LEU A 119 6.14 -9.01 -15.60
N PHE A 120 4.93 -9.28 -16.11
CA PHE A 120 3.73 -9.33 -15.28
C PHE A 120 3.83 -10.40 -14.18
N LEU A 121 4.38 -11.58 -14.49
CA LEU A 121 4.67 -12.61 -13.49
C LEU A 121 5.71 -12.15 -12.47
N VAL A 122 6.75 -11.45 -12.90
CA VAL A 122 7.76 -10.86 -11.99
C VAL A 122 7.11 -9.85 -11.04
N PHE A 123 6.23 -8.97 -11.53
CA PHE A 123 5.47 -8.05 -10.69
C PHE A 123 4.53 -8.80 -9.73
N GLN A 124 3.92 -9.91 -10.17
CA GLN A 124 3.10 -10.74 -9.30
C GLN A 124 3.93 -11.35 -8.15
N PHE A 125 5.16 -11.82 -8.41
CA PHE A 125 6.06 -12.30 -7.36
C PHE A 125 6.51 -11.17 -6.42
N TRP A 126 6.79 -9.97 -6.96
CA TRP A 126 7.12 -8.81 -6.13
C TRP A 126 5.95 -8.45 -5.20
N TYR A 127 4.72 -8.45 -5.71
CA TYR A 127 3.52 -8.27 -4.90
C TYR A 127 3.43 -9.28 -3.75
N PHE A 128 3.60 -10.58 -4.02
CA PHE A 128 3.57 -11.61 -2.97
C PHE A 128 4.68 -11.40 -1.93
N SER A 129 5.89 -11.03 -2.36
CA SER A 129 7.00 -10.70 -1.47
C SER A 129 6.67 -9.53 -0.52
N MET A 130 6.10 -8.44 -1.04
CA MET A 130 5.68 -7.30 -0.21
C MET A 130 4.55 -7.68 0.76
N ARG A 131 3.55 -8.46 0.30
CA ARG A 131 2.47 -8.94 1.15
C ARG A 131 3.00 -9.78 2.31
N ASP A 132 3.96 -10.66 2.04
CA ASP A 132 4.58 -11.49 3.08
C ASP A 132 5.45 -10.65 4.03
N LYS A 133 6.19 -9.66 3.53
CA LYS A 133 6.93 -8.68 4.34
C LYS A 133 6.00 -7.98 5.33
N VAL A 134 4.85 -7.48 4.88
CA VAL A 134 3.83 -6.83 5.72
C VAL A 134 3.27 -7.78 6.77
N ARG A 135 2.91 -9.00 6.38
CA ARG A 135 2.40 -10.01 7.31
C ARG A 135 3.41 -10.39 8.38
N ILE A 136 4.69 -10.52 8.00
CA ILE A 136 5.77 -10.77 8.95
C ILE A 136 5.92 -9.60 9.91
N MET A 137 5.87 -8.35 9.44
CA MET A 137 5.91 -7.16 10.28
C MET A 137 4.74 -7.12 11.27
N MET A 138 3.53 -7.38 10.80
CA MET A 138 2.34 -7.44 11.65
C MET A 138 2.43 -8.54 12.71
N ARG A 139 2.95 -9.74 12.36
CA ARG A 139 3.16 -10.84 13.31
C ARG A 139 4.24 -10.56 14.34
N LYS A 140 5.29 -9.81 13.96
CA LYS A 140 6.40 -9.44 14.85
C LYS A 140 6.08 -8.29 15.79
N ALA A 141 4.84 -7.79 15.77
CA ALA A 141 4.16 -6.92 16.74
C ALA A 141 5.04 -6.35 17.90
N GLY A 142 6.01 -5.49 17.58
CA GLY A 142 6.81 -4.79 18.62
C GLY A 142 8.28 -4.53 18.28
N VAL A 143 8.84 -5.17 17.26
CA VAL A 143 10.21 -4.87 16.76
C VAL A 143 10.14 -4.39 15.30
N ILE A 144 9.21 -3.49 15.03
CA ILE A 144 9.16 -2.81 13.74
C ILE A 144 9.96 -1.53 13.92
N LEU A 145 11.04 -1.38 13.16
CA LEU A 145 11.75 -0.13 13.10
C LEU A 145 10.93 0.82 12.22
N ASP A 146 10.85 2.09 12.61
CA ASP A 146 10.25 3.15 11.78
C ASP A 146 10.86 3.16 10.36
N TYR A 147 12.13 2.75 10.25
CA TYR A 147 12.83 2.52 9.00
C TYR A 147 12.14 1.47 8.10
N ASP A 148 11.67 0.36 8.66
CA ASP A 148 11.08 -0.72 7.86
C ASP A 148 9.75 -0.28 7.24
N LEU A 149 8.98 0.56 7.94
CA LEU A 149 7.74 1.17 7.43
C LEU A 149 8.03 2.14 6.28
N VAL A 150 9.11 2.91 6.37
CA VAL A 150 9.55 3.82 5.31
C VAL A 150 10.01 3.04 4.08
N GLU A 151 10.83 2.00 4.27
CA GLU A 151 11.29 1.14 3.19
C GLU A 151 10.10 0.49 2.47
N LEU A 152 9.15 -0.07 3.22
CA LEU A 152 7.94 -0.66 2.67
C LEU A 152 7.09 0.33 1.86
N ALA A 153 6.97 1.59 2.32
CA ALA A 153 6.26 2.62 1.60
C ALA A 153 6.99 3.02 0.30
N ASN A 154 8.31 3.09 0.32
CA ASN A 154 9.12 3.35 -0.88
C ASN A 154 9.02 2.19 -1.88
N ASP A 155 9.11 0.95 -1.40
CA ASP A 155 8.94 -0.27 -2.21
C ASP A 155 7.57 -0.25 -2.92
N PHE A 156 6.51 0.16 -2.22
CA PHE A 156 5.18 0.29 -2.81
C PHE A 156 5.10 1.35 -3.91
N VAL A 157 5.72 2.52 -3.69
CA VAL A 157 5.76 3.58 -4.71
C VAL A 157 6.50 3.09 -5.95
N GLU A 158 7.65 2.46 -5.78
CA GLU A 158 8.44 1.91 -6.88
C GLU A 158 7.68 0.81 -7.62
N PHE A 159 7.08 -0.12 -6.87
CA PHE A 159 6.26 -1.19 -7.41
C PHE A 159 5.09 -0.66 -8.23
N TYR A 160 4.29 0.26 -7.67
CA TYR A 160 3.11 0.80 -8.33
C TYR A 160 3.50 1.56 -9.61
N ASN A 161 4.49 2.46 -9.50
CA ASN A 161 4.96 3.25 -10.62
C ASN A 161 5.61 2.38 -11.71
N GLY A 162 6.36 1.36 -11.32
CA GLY A 162 6.96 0.39 -12.23
C GLY A 162 5.91 -0.48 -12.92
N TYR A 163 4.83 -0.86 -12.22
CA TYR A 163 3.72 -1.60 -12.81
C TYR A 163 3.01 -0.75 -13.86
N LEU A 164 2.75 0.52 -13.59
CA LEU A 164 2.19 1.43 -14.58
C LEU A 164 3.07 1.51 -15.83
N ASP A 165 4.35 1.86 -15.69
CA ASP A 165 5.24 2.06 -16.84
C ASP A 165 5.45 0.78 -17.66
N LYS A 166 5.75 -0.32 -16.98
CA LYS A 166 6.23 -1.53 -17.66
C LYS A 166 5.10 -2.45 -18.11
N ILE A 167 4.01 -2.49 -17.34
CA ILE A 167 2.87 -3.38 -17.62
C ILE A 167 1.74 -2.59 -18.25
N ALA A 168 1.19 -1.57 -17.58
CA ALA A 168 -0.01 -0.89 -18.07
C ALA A 168 0.26 -0.14 -19.38
N GLU A 169 1.26 0.75 -19.39
CA GLU A 169 1.65 1.46 -20.60
C GLU A 169 2.26 0.52 -21.64
N GLY A 170 3.08 -0.44 -21.18
CA GLY A 170 3.67 -1.45 -22.04
C GLY A 170 2.61 -2.21 -22.84
N THR A 171 1.56 -2.70 -22.18
CA THR A 171 0.44 -3.39 -22.81
C THR A 171 -0.30 -2.47 -23.76
N LEU A 172 -0.62 -1.24 -23.35
CA LEU A 172 -1.33 -0.29 -24.21
C LEU A 172 -0.57 0.08 -25.48
N ARG A 173 0.76 0.17 -25.42
CA ARG A 173 1.60 0.46 -26.60
C ARG A 173 1.63 -0.68 -27.62
N LEU A 174 1.24 -1.89 -27.21
CA LEU A 174 1.23 -3.05 -28.11
C LEU A 174 -0.13 -3.25 -28.76
N VAL A 175 -1.23 -2.93 -28.09
CA VAL A 175 -2.60 -3.17 -28.59
C VAL A 175 -3.04 -2.09 -29.57
N SER A 176 -3.78 -2.47 -30.62
CA SER A 176 -4.41 -1.52 -31.53
C SER A 176 -5.46 -0.67 -30.81
N LYS A 177 -5.29 0.66 -30.81
CA LYS A 177 -6.27 1.60 -30.22
C LYS A 177 -7.64 1.51 -30.91
N GLU A 178 -7.66 1.36 -32.23
CA GLU A 178 -8.89 1.24 -33.01
C GLU A 178 -9.69 0.00 -32.61
N GLU A 179 -9.02 -1.14 -32.47
CA GLU A 179 -9.66 -2.40 -32.07
C GLU A 179 -10.03 -2.41 -30.58
N LEU A 180 -9.23 -1.74 -29.73
CA LEU A 180 -9.58 -1.49 -28.33
C LEU A 180 -10.89 -0.70 -28.23
N VAL A 181 -11.13 0.29 -29.08
CA VAL A 181 -12.37 1.08 -29.11
C VAL A 181 -13.53 0.32 -29.77
N ARG A 182 -13.27 -0.58 -30.73
CA ARG A 182 -14.32 -1.35 -31.40
C ARG A 182 -14.83 -2.51 -30.55
N SER A 183 -13.96 -3.22 -29.81
CA SER A 183 -14.34 -4.37 -28.99
C SER A 183 -15.04 -3.93 -27.70
N PRO A 184 -16.33 -4.28 -27.46
CA PRO A 184 -17.03 -3.96 -26.21
C PRO A 184 -16.33 -4.56 -24.98
N ARG A 185 -15.84 -5.79 -25.12
CA ARG A 185 -15.14 -6.52 -24.06
C ARG A 185 -13.82 -5.85 -23.69
N ALA A 186 -13.01 -5.46 -24.68
CA ALA A 186 -11.74 -4.79 -24.43
C ALA A 186 -11.94 -3.40 -23.79
N ARG A 187 -12.99 -2.67 -24.19
CA ARG A 187 -13.40 -1.41 -23.57
C ARG A 187 -13.78 -1.59 -22.11
N GLU A 188 -14.53 -2.63 -21.78
CA GLU A 188 -14.95 -2.90 -20.40
C GLU A 188 -13.74 -3.21 -19.51
N ILE A 189 -12.84 -4.07 -19.98
CA ILE A 189 -11.58 -4.38 -19.29
C ILE A 189 -10.79 -3.10 -19.02
N PHE A 190 -10.60 -2.27 -20.05
CA PHE A 190 -9.84 -1.04 -19.90
C PHE A 190 -10.50 -0.04 -18.94
N LYS A 191 -11.82 0.18 -19.07
CA LYS A 191 -12.56 1.11 -18.20
C LYS A 191 -12.55 0.66 -16.75
N SER A 192 -12.73 -0.65 -16.51
CA SER A 192 -12.64 -1.22 -15.17
C SER A 192 -11.23 -1.00 -14.59
N PHE A 193 -10.20 -1.31 -15.37
CA PHE A 193 -8.81 -1.11 -14.98
C PHE A 193 -8.50 0.34 -14.60
N THR A 194 -8.88 1.32 -15.43
CA THR A 194 -8.59 2.73 -15.16
C THR A 194 -9.35 3.28 -13.96
N ALA A 195 -10.63 2.92 -13.80
CA ALA A 195 -11.41 3.32 -12.63
C ALA A 195 -10.78 2.75 -11.33
N ASN A 196 -10.47 1.46 -11.33
CA ASN A 196 -9.89 0.77 -10.18
C ASN A 196 -8.50 1.30 -9.82
N LEU A 197 -7.64 1.58 -10.82
CA LEU A 197 -6.33 2.20 -10.58
C LEU A 197 -6.45 3.62 -10.04
N SER A 198 -7.39 4.41 -10.55
CA SER A 198 -7.61 5.78 -10.05
C SER A 198 -8.00 5.79 -8.57
N GLU A 199 -8.87 4.86 -8.16
CA GLU A 199 -9.25 4.69 -6.76
C GLU A 199 -8.07 4.22 -5.90
N LEU A 200 -7.34 3.20 -6.35
CA LEU A 200 -6.13 2.72 -5.67
C LEU A 200 -5.08 3.82 -5.51
N ARG A 201 -4.87 4.64 -6.54
CA ARG A 201 -3.99 5.81 -6.49
C ARG A 201 -4.43 6.79 -5.41
N GLY A 202 -5.72 7.12 -5.38
CA GLY A 202 -6.27 8.05 -4.39
C GLY A 202 -6.01 7.56 -2.97
N ARG A 203 -6.27 6.28 -2.71
CA ARG A 203 -6.04 5.64 -1.41
C ARG A 203 -4.55 5.52 -1.07
N GLY A 204 -3.70 5.17 -2.04
CA GLY A 204 -2.26 5.09 -1.89
C GLY A 204 -1.65 6.45 -1.53
N ASN A 205 -1.97 7.50 -2.28
CA ASN A 205 -1.49 8.85 -1.99
C ASN A 205 -2.02 9.41 -0.67
N ALA A 206 -3.27 9.10 -0.30
CA ALA A 206 -3.80 9.45 1.02
C ALA A 206 -3.01 8.77 2.15
N PHE A 207 -2.67 7.49 1.99
CA PHE A 207 -1.86 6.74 2.94
C PHE A 207 -0.43 7.28 3.03
N LEU A 208 0.25 7.56 1.91
CA LEU A 208 1.58 8.18 1.89
C LEU A 208 1.58 9.56 2.58
N LYS A 209 0.54 10.38 2.33
CA LYS A 209 0.34 11.65 3.03
C LYS A 209 0.17 11.46 4.55
N LYS A 210 -0.57 10.43 4.97
CA LYS A 210 -0.73 10.08 6.39
C LYS A 210 0.59 9.71 7.04
N LEU A 211 1.42 8.89 6.37
CA LEU A 211 2.76 8.55 6.86
C LEU A 211 3.66 9.79 6.98
N ARG A 212 3.68 10.67 5.99
CA ARG A 212 4.41 11.95 6.08
C ARG A 212 3.90 12.81 7.24
N GLY A 213 2.60 12.81 7.51
CA GLY A 213 1.98 13.47 8.65
C GLY A 213 2.42 12.95 10.01
N TYR A 214 2.86 11.68 10.09
CA TYR A 214 3.48 11.10 11.28
C TYR A 214 4.99 11.36 11.39
N GLY A 215 5.59 12.06 10.42
CA GLY A 215 7.02 12.40 10.41
C GLY A 215 7.91 11.39 9.69
N TYR A 216 7.34 10.41 8.99
CA TYR A 216 8.10 9.45 8.20
C TYR A 216 8.67 10.09 6.92
N SER A 217 9.99 10.00 6.75
CA SER A 217 10.71 10.48 5.57
C SER A 217 10.59 9.52 4.38
N ILE A 218 9.39 9.41 3.82
CA ILE A 218 9.16 8.68 2.56
C ILE A 218 9.79 9.49 1.44
N SER A 219 10.42 8.82 0.47
CA SER A 219 10.83 9.47 -0.78
C SER A 219 9.64 10.28 -1.31
N GLY A 220 9.87 11.55 -1.65
CA GLY A 220 8.80 12.51 -1.96
C GLY A 220 7.99 12.20 -3.22
N MET A 221 8.10 10.98 -3.75
CA MET A 221 7.37 10.52 -4.92
C MET A 221 6.01 10.00 -4.49
N ASP A 222 4.97 10.61 -5.04
CA ASP A 222 3.61 10.08 -4.99
C ASP A 222 3.45 8.96 -6.02
N VAL A 223 2.44 8.11 -5.84
CA VAL A 223 2.05 7.17 -6.88
C VAL A 223 1.43 7.95 -8.05
N ARG A 224 1.95 7.70 -9.25
CA ARG A 224 1.62 8.47 -10.46
C ARG A 224 0.19 8.19 -10.96
N PRO A 225 -0.45 9.15 -11.63
CA PRO A 225 -1.63 8.85 -12.44
C PRO A 225 -1.30 7.90 -13.58
N PHE A 226 -2.34 7.23 -14.07
CA PHE A 226 -2.33 6.57 -15.36
C PHE A 226 -2.99 7.51 -16.38
N ASP A 227 -2.18 8.24 -17.14
CA ASP A 227 -2.63 9.36 -18.01
C ASP A 227 -2.84 8.96 -19.47
N ILE A 228 -2.97 7.65 -19.76
CA ILE A 228 -3.18 7.21 -21.14
C ILE A 228 -4.67 7.16 -21.45
N ASP A 229 -5.11 8.07 -22.34
CA ASP A 229 -6.45 8.12 -22.92
C ASP A 229 -6.44 7.64 -24.40
N PRO A 230 -6.71 6.35 -24.65
CA PRO A 230 -6.93 5.80 -25.99
C PRO A 230 -8.08 6.45 -26.78
N TRP A 231 -8.99 7.19 -26.13
CA TRP A 231 -10.16 7.80 -26.75
C TRP A 231 -9.89 9.21 -27.29
N ALA A 232 -8.81 9.85 -26.83
CA ALA A 232 -8.45 11.22 -27.22
C ALA A 232 -8.34 11.38 -28.75
N ASP A 233 -7.76 10.40 -29.44
CA ASP A 233 -7.55 10.43 -30.90
C ASP A 233 -8.86 10.16 -31.69
N SER A 234 -9.81 9.41 -31.13
CA SER A 234 -11.08 9.05 -31.79
C SER A 234 -12.12 10.18 -31.84
N SER A 235 -11.95 11.22 -31.02
CA SER A 235 -12.89 12.35 -30.92
C SER A 235 -12.66 13.46 -31.96
N ASN A 236 -11.56 13.37 -32.73
CA ASN A 236 -11.18 14.36 -33.75
C ASN A 236 -11.68 14.01 -35.18
N GLU A 237 -12.46 12.94 -35.36
CA GLU A 237 -13.17 12.74 -36.63
C GLU A 237 -14.33 13.74 -36.74
N SER A 238 -14.07 14.82 -37.49
CA SER A 238 -15.07 15.80 -37.88
C SER A 238 -16.24 15.10 -38.58
N PRO A 239 -17.50 15.50 -38.32
CA PRO A 239 -18.66 14.88 -38.98
C PRO A 239 -18.52 15.01 -40.50
N PRO A 240 -18.90 13.98 -41.29
CA PRO A 240 -18.83 14.07 -42.73
C PRO A 240 -19.68 15.25 -43.21
N ALA A 241 -19.07 16.12 -44.00
CA ALA A 241 -19.76 17.20 -44.67
C ALA A 241 -20.96 16.61 -45.41
N ARG A 242 -22.17 17.03 -45.01
CA ARG A 242 -23.39 16.70 -45.73
C ARG A 242 -23.32 17.41 -47.09
N ASN A 243 -23.21 16.63 -48.16
CA ASN A 243 -23.51 17.09 -49.51
C ASN A 243 -25.01 17.31 -49.67
#